data_AF-K1SJN0-F1
#
_entry.id   AF-K1SJN0-F1
#
_cell.length_a   1.000
_cell.length_b   1.000
_cell.length_c   1.000
_cell.angle_alpha   90.00
_cell.angle_beta   90.00
_cell.angle_gamma   90.00
#
_symmetry.space_group_name_H-M   'P 1'
#
loop_
_entity.id
_entity.type
_entity.pdbx_description
1 polymer ?
#
loop_
_entity_poly.entity_id
_entity_poly.type
_entity_poly.pdbx_seq_one_letter_code
_entity_poly.pdbx_strand_id
1 'polypeptide(L)' 'MNPVDHPMGGGEGRASGGHPRSLRGLYAKGLKTRAPKKQSSKYIIERRKK' A
#
# COMPACT_ATOMS: atom_id res chain seq x y z
N MET A 1 -3.56 -17.67 -3.04
CA MET A 1 -3.64 -17.51 -1.57
C MET A 1 -5.09 -17.61 -1.17
N ASN A 2 -5.37 -18.07 0.05
CA ASN A 2 -6.72 -18.13 0.56
C ASN A 2 -7.09 -16.79 1.22
N PRO A 3 -8.39 -16.49 1.40
CA PRO A 3 -8.84 -15.26 2.05
C PRO A 3 -8.26 -15.04 3.46
N VAL A 4 -7.95 -16.13 4.19
CA VAL A 4 -7.33 -16.09 5.53
C VAL A 4 -5.90 -15.56 5.51
N ASP A 5 -5.17 -15.77 4.41
CA ASP A 5 -3.75 -15.43 4.33
C ASP A 5 -3.50 -14.00 3.85
N HIS A 6 -4.35 -13.51 2.94
CA HIS A 6 -4.12 -12.24 2.27
C HIS A 6 -5.44 -11.56 1.88
N PRO A 7 -5.54 -10.22 2.01
CA PRO A 7 -6.70 -9.43 1.54
C PRO A 7 -7.03 -9.53 0.04
N MET A 8 -6.25 -10.28 -0.73
CA MET A 8 -6.35 -10.45 -2.18
C MET A 8 -6.49 -11.94 -2.53
N GLY A 9 -6.56 -12.82 -1.53
CA GLY A 9 -6.73 -14.26 -1.69
C GLY A 9 -8.19 -14.65 -1.87
N GLY A 10 -8.40 -15.83 -2.44
CA GLY A 10 -9.71 -16.39 -2.77
C GLY A 10 -10.22 -16.04 -4.17
N GLY A 11 -11.44 -16.49 -4.42
CA GLY A 11 -12.06 -16.54 -5.74
C GLY A 11 -11.99 -17.93 -6.36
N GLU A 12 -13.06 -18.35 -7.03
CA GLU A 12 -13.07 -19.59 -7.81
C GLU A 12 -12.16 -19.42 -9.03
N GLY A 13 -11.26 -20.38 -9.25
CA GLY A 13 -10.29 -20.30 -10.35
C GLY A 13 -9.32 -19.12 -10.22
N ARG A 14 -9.19 -18.30 -11.27
CA ARG A 14 -8.32 -17.13 -11.28
C ARG A 14 -9.13 -15.87 -10.98
N ALA A 15 -8.76 -15.17 -9.91
CA ALA A 15 -9.36 -13.90 -9.53
C ALA A 15 -8.35 -12.75 -9.54
N SER A 16 -8.82 -11.54 -9.84
CA SER A 16 -8.02 -10.31 -9.86
C SER A 16 -7.58 -9.86 -8.46
N GLY A 17 -8.37 -10.15 -7.44
CA GLY A 17 -8.16 -9.67 -6.06
C GLY A 17 -8.50 -8.18 -5.84
N GLY A 18 -8.80 -7.42 -6.89
CA GLY A 18 -9.27 -6.03 -6.78
C GLY A 18 -8.14 -5.01 -6.58
N HIS A 19 -8.35 -4.03 -5.70
CA HIS A 19 -7.36 -2.99 -5.42
C HIS A 19 -6.12 -3.57 -4.74
N PRO A 20 -4.90 -3.38 -5.29
CA PRO A 20 -3.68 -3.96 -4.72
C PRO A 20 -3.44 -3.50 -3.28
N ARG A 21 -3.43 -4.47 -2.37
CA ARG A 21 -3.19 -4.29 -0.94
C ARG A 21 -1.97 -5.08 -0.49
N SER A 22 -1.34 -4.64 0.58
CA SER A 22 -0.36 -5.43 1.32
C SER A 22 -1.06 -6.52 2.15
N LEU A 23 -0.27 -7.40 2.76
CA LEU A 23 -0.75 -8.41 3.72
C LEU A 23 -1.62 -7.80 4.83
N ARG A 24 -1.31 -6.56 5.25
CA ARG A 24 -2.04 -5.83 6.30
C ARG A 24 -3.19 -4.98 5.77
N GLY A 25 -3.53 -5.10 4.49
CA GLY A 25 -4.62 -4.34 3.87
C GLY A 25 -4.27 -2.91 3.45
N LEU A 26 -3.02 -2.45 3.63
CA LEU A 26 -2.61 -1.11 3.18
C LEU A 26 -2.52 -1.06 1.66
N TYR A 27 -2.98 0.02 1.05
CA TYR A 27 -2.86 0.20 -0.40
C TYR A 27 -1.41 0.17 -0.87
N ALA A 28 -1.11 -0.72 -1.81
CA ALA A 28 0.23 -0.89 -2.38
C ALA A 28 0.52 0.10 -3.52
N LYS A 29 -0.51 0.78 -4.04
CA LYS A 29 -0.40 1.79 -5.10
C LYS A 29 -0.81 3.16 -4.57
N GLY A 30 0.11 4.12 -4.63
CA GLY A 30 -0.17 5.55 -4.38
C GLY A 30 -0.22 5.99 -2.92
N LEU A 31 -0.25 5.07 -1.94
CA LEU A 31 -0.31 5.43 -0.52
C LEU A 31 1.01 6.06 -0.05
N LYS A 32 0.95 7.32 0.39
CA LYS A 32 2.07 7.99 1.05
C LYS A 32 2.21 7.48 2.48
N THR A 33 3.32 6.82 2.79
CA THR A 33 3.59 6.24 4.12
C THR A 33 4.38 7.14 5.06
N ARG A 34 4.89 8.28 4.57
CA ARG A 34 5.65 9.24 5.39
C ARG A 34 4.70 10.01 6.31
N ALA A 35 5.01 10.03 7.61
CA ALA A 35 4.27 10.82 8.59
C ALA A 35 4.29 12.32 8.24
N PRO A 36 3.12 13.01 8.19
CA PRO A 36 3.04 14.40 7.76
C PRO A 36 3.74 15.36 8.73
N LYS A 37 3.70 15.07 10.03
CA LYS A 37 4.24 15.93 11.11
C LYS A 37 5.68 15.58 11.53
N LYS A 38 6.43 14.82 10.72
CA LYS A 38 7.82 14.45 11.06
C LYS A 38 8.68 15.72 11.15
N GLN A 39 9.43 15.89 12.24
CA GLN A 39 10.26 17.09 12.47
C GLN A 39 11.26 17.36 11.34
N SER A 40 11.78 16.30 10.71
CA SER A 40 12.71 16.43 9.59
C SER A 40 12.08 17.02 8.32
N SER A 41 10.75 17.16 8.24
CA SER A 41 10.07 17.81 7.11
C SER A 41 10.56 19.24 6.88
N LYS A 42 10.99 19.95 7.93
CA LYS A 42 11.50 21.33 7.81
C LYS A 42 12.81 21.44 7.02
N TYR A 43 13.53 20.34 6.85
CA TYR A 43 14.79 20.29 6.12
C TYR A 43 14.63 19.75 4.68
N ILE A 44 13.42 19.40 4.25
CA ILE A 44 13.16 18.83 2.93
C ILE A 44 12.69 19.93 1.99
N ILE A 45 13.50 20.27 0.99
CA ILE A 45 13.20 21.32 0.00
C ILE A 45 12.29 20.78 -1.11
N GLU A 46 12.60 19.61 -1.67
CA GLU A 46 11.77 18.95 -2.68
C GLU A 46 11.62 17.45 -2.41
N ARG A 47 10.52 16.87 -2.93
CA ARG A 47 10.31 15.42 -2.91
C ARG A 47 10.97 14.83 -4.15
N ARG A 48 11.49 13.59 -4.04
CA ARG A 48 12.02 12.83 -5.18
C ARG A 48 11.03 12.86 -6.37
N LYS A 49 11.53 13.28 -7.53
CA LYS A 49 10.81 13.26 -8.81
C LYS A 49 10.56 11.81 -9.25
N LYS A 50 9.53 11.61 -10.08
CA LYS A 50 9.25 10.30 -10.68
C LYS A 50 10.35 9.94 -11.66
#